data_AF-A0A495KU76-F1
#
_entry.id   AF-A0A495KU76-F1
#
_cell.length_a   1.000
_cell.length_b   1.000
_cell.length_c   1.000
_cell.angle_alpha   90.00
_cell.angle_beta   90.00
_cell.angle_gamma   90.00
#
_symmetry.space_group_name_H-M   'P 1'
#
loop_
_entity.id
_entity.type
_entity.pdbx_description
1 polymer ?
#
loop_
_entity_poly.entity_id
_entity_poly.type
_entity_poly.pdbx_seq_one_letter_code
_entity_poly.pdbx_strand_id
1 'polypeptide(L)' 'MENNIHTLIERIKESDLSESDKKVLIEKLDRATPDIPGFVSSLIMVLKISNEVLKLFDINFWDDF' A
#
# COMPACT_ATOMS: atom_id res chain seq x y z
N MET A 1 -7.12 15.83 -3.06
CA MET A 1 -6.88 14.37 -3.07
C MET A 1 -5.70 14.02 -3.96
N GLU A 2 -5.63 14.56 -5.19
CA GLU A 2 -4.47 14.41 -6.09
C GLU A 2 -3.12 14.77 -5.44
N ASN A 3 -3.04 15.89 -4.71
CA ASN A 3 -1.80 16.27 -4.00
C ASN A 3 -1.35 15.23 -2.96
N ASN A 4 -2.28 14.52 -2.32
CA ASN A 4 -1.94 13.53 -1.29
C ASN A 4 -1.43 12.24 -1.93
N ILE A 5 -2.02 11.82 -3.05
CA ILE A 5 -1.58 10.64 -3.82
C ILE A 5 -0.21 10.90 -4.42
N HIS A 6 0.01 12.08 -5.00
CA HIS A 6 1.31 12.46 -5.53
C HIS A 6 2.39 12.45 -4.44
N THR A 7 2.10 13.04 -3.28
CA THR A 7 3.01 13.00 -2.12
C THR A 7 3.32 11.57 -1.70
N LEU A 8 2.31 10.69 -1.65
CA LEU A 8 2.49 9.29 -1.29
C LEU A 8 3.37 8.53 -2.28
N ILE A 9 3.19 8.77 -3.58
CA ILE A 9 4.03 8.17 -4.63
C ILE A 9 5.49 8.61 -4.47
N GLU A 10 5.75 9.90 -4.24
CA GLU A 10 7.12 10.38 -4.01
C GLU A 10 7.73 9.76 -2.75
N ARG A 11 6.96 9.62 -1.66
CA ARG A 11 7.44 8.92 -0.45
C ARG A 11 7.76 7.44 -0.70
N ILE A 12 7.00 6.76 -1.55
CA ILE A 12 7.30 5.37 -1.93
C ILE A 12 8.62 5.30 -2.71
N LYS A 13 8.85 6.22 -3.66
CA LYS A 13 10.10 6.30 -4.43
C LYS A 13 11.33 6.53 -3.53
N GLU A 14 11.18 7.39 -2.53
CA GLU A 14 12.22 7.71 -1.52
C GLU A 14 12.45 6.62 -0.48
N SER A 15 11.57 5.62 -0.37
CA SER A 15 11.66 4.58 0.65
C SER A 15 12.78 3.55 0.39
N ASP A 16 13.15 2.82 1.44
CA ASP A 16 14.13 1.72 1.39
C ASP A 16 13.54 0.39 0.85
N LEU A 17 12.32 0.41 0.31
CA LEU A 17 11.70 -0.77 -0.30
C LEU A 17 12.49 -1.23 -1.54
N SER A 18 12.35 -2.51 -1.88
CA SER A 18 12.90 -2.99 -3.15
C SER A 18 12.21 -2.31 -4.34
N GLU A 19 12.92 -2.14 -5.46
CA GLU A 19 12.35 -1.53 -6.66
C GLU A 19 11.12 -2.31 -7.18
N SER A 20 11.09 -3.64 -7.01
CA SER A 20 9.92 -4.46 -7.31
C SER A 20 8.71 -4.11 -6.42
N ASP A 21 8.94 -3.93 -5.12
CA ASP A 21 7.85 -3.59 -4.19
C ASP A 21 7.33 -2.18 -4.43
N LYS A 22 8.23 -1.21 -4.66
CA LYS A 22 7.86 0.16 -5.04
C LYS A 22 6.97 0.17 -6.27
N LYS A 23 7.35 -0.61 -7.30
CA LYS A 23 6.58 -0.72 -8.54
C LYS A 23 5.17 -1.23 -8.27
N VAL A 24 5.01 -2.31 -7.49
CA VAL A 24 3.69 -2.85 -7.13
C VAL A 24 2.81 -1.80 -6.44
N LEU A 25 3.38 -1.04 -5.50
CA LEU A 25 2.64 -0.01 -4.76
C LEU A 25 2.25 1.17 -5.66
N ILE A 26 3.18 1.67 -6.48
CA ILE A 26 2.94 2.80 -7.37
C ILE A 26 1.91 2.42 -8.44
N GLU A 27 1.94 1.21 -8.98
CA GLU A 27 0.96 0.73 -9.97
C GLU A 27 -0.49 0.75 -9.47
N LYS A 28 -0.72 0.72 -8.15
CA LYS A 28 -2.07 0.87 -7.54
C LYS A 28 -2.50 2.32 -7.44
N LEU A 29 -1.55 3.24 -7.31
CA LEU A 29 -1.81 4.67 -7.08
C LEU A 29 -1.78 5.51 -8.36
N ASP A 30 -0.91 5.17 -9.32
CA ASP A 30 -0.66 5.92 -10.56
C ASP A 30 -1.68 5.54 -11.65
N ARG A 31 -2.96 5.85 -11.39
CA ARG A 31 -4.10 5.58 -12.27
C ARG A 31 -5.05 6.77 -12.26
N ALA A 32 -5.85 6.92 -13.32
CA ALA A 32 -6.93 7.92 -13.38
C ALA A 32 -7.93 7.79 -12.20
N THR A 33 -8.06 6.59 -11.64
CA THR A 33 -8.75 6.34 -10.37
C THR A 33 -7.87 5.42 -9.52
N PRO A 34 -7.20 5.95 -8.48
CA PRO A 34 -6.32 5.17 -7.61
C PRO A 34 -7.06 4.03 -6.89
N ASP A 35 -6.47 2.84 -6.90
CA ASP A 35 -6.96 1.65 -6.18
C ASP A 35 -6.43 1.68 -4.73
N ILE A 36 -7.08 2.49 -3.89
CA ILE A 36 -6.70 2.64 -2.47
C ILE A 36 -6.79 1.31 -1.70
N PRO A 37 -7.87 0.50 -1.83
CA PRO A 37 -7.94 -0.79 -1.14
C PRO A 37 -6.83 -1.74 -1.57
N GLY A 38 -6.58 -1.84 -2.88
CA GLY A 38 -5.50 -2.67 -3.41
C GLY A 38 -4.11 -2.18 -3.02
N PHE A 39 -3.91 -0.86 -2.90
CA PHE A 39 -2.68 -0.27 -2.36
C PHE A 39 -2.45 -0.71 -0.92
N VAL A 40 -3.43 -0.57 -0.03
CA VAL A 40 -3.28 -0.91 1.40
C VAL A 40 -3.02 -2.41 1.57
N SER A 41 -3.74 -3.26 0.83
CA SER A 41 -3.51 -4.71 0.81
C SER A 41 -2.08 -5.05 0.37
N SER A 42 -1.61 -4.44 -0.72
CA SER A 42 -0.25 -4.65 -1.23
C SER A 42 0.81 -4.13 -0.25
N LEU A 43 0.57 -3.00 0.39
CA LEU A 43 1.47 -2.40 1.39
C LEU A 43 1.70 -3.33 2.57
N ILE A 44 0.63 -3.96 3.07
CA ILE A 44 0.70 -4.91 4.18
C ILE A 44 1.50 -6.15 3.80
N MET A 45 1.30 -6.65 2.58
CA MET A 45 2.07 -7.79 2.07
C MET A 45 3.55 -7.44 1.90
N VAL A 46 3.87 -6.28 1.31
CA VAL A 46 5.24 -5.79 1.10
C VAL A 46 5.97 -5.61 2.43
N LEU A 47 5.31 -4.96 3.40
CA LEU A 47 5.88 -4.72 4.73
C LEU A 47 5.86 -5.98 5.61
N LYS A 48 5.25 -7.08 5.14
CA LYS A 48 5.12 -8.35 5.86
C LYS A 48 4.56 -8.15 7.27
N ILE A 49 3.61 -7.23 7.41
CA ILE A 49 3.01 -6.92 8.71
C ILE A 49 2.30 -8.18 9.21
N SER A 50 2.63 -8.61 10.42
CA SER A 50 2.05 -9.83 10.98
C SER A 50 0.56 -9.64 11.28
N ASN A 51 -0.20 -10.72 11.17
CA ASN A 51 -1.62 -10.73 11.54
C ASN A 51 -1.85 -10.30 13.01
N GLU A 52 -0.87 -10.54 13.89
CA GLU A 52 -0.93 -10.09 15.30
C GLU A 52 -0.93 -8.57 15.40
N VAL A 53 -0.10 -7.89 14.60
CA VAL A 53 -0.08 -6.42 14.53
C VAL A 53 -1.37 -5.90 13.90
N LEU A 54 -1.86 -6.52 12.83
CA LEU A 54 -3.12 -6.12 12.18
C LEU A 54 -4.32 -6.20 13.12
N LYS A 55 -4.38 -7.23 13.97
CA LYS A 55 -5.40 -7.39 15.02
C LYS A 55 -5.39 -6.26 16.04
N LEU A 56 -4.26 -5.62 16.31
CA LEU A 56 -4.20 -4.47 17.24
C LEU A 56 -4.94 -3.24 16.69
N PHE A 57 -5.13 -3.18 15.38
CA PHE A 57 -5.80 -2.07 14.70
C PHE A 57 -7.22 -2.45 14.22
N ASP A 58 -7.76 -3.59 14.68
CA ASP A 58 -9.05 -4.14 14.23
C ASP A 58 -9.19 -4.24 12.69
N ILE A 59 -8.08 -4.50 11.99
CA ILE A 59 -8.10 -4.59 10.52
C ILE A 59 -8.20 -6.05 10.07
N ASN A 60 -9.36 -6.43 9.55
CA ASN A 60 -9.59 -7.72 8.90
C ASN A 60 -9.38 -7.60 7.39
N PHE A 61 -8.22 -8.01 6.88
CA PHE A 61 -7.95 -8.07 5.43
C PHE A 61 -8.40 -9.38 4.76
N TRP A 62 -8.78 -10.37 5.56
CA TRP A 62 -8.97 -11.75 5.11
C TRP A 62 -10.43 -12.16 4.92
N ASP A 63 -11.39 -11.26 5.21
CA ASP A 63 -12.82 -11.58 5.09
C ASP A 63 -13.35 -11.48 3.63
N ASP A 64 -12.52 -11.00 2.69
CA ASP A 64 -12.88 -10.79 1.27
C ASP A 64 -12.23 -11.81 0.28
N PHE A 65 -11.64 -12.92 0.77
CA PHE A 65 -11.07 -13.99 -0.07
C PHE A 65 -11.71 -15.37 0.17
#